data_AF-A0A9E3SZ00-F1
#
_entry.id   AF-A0A9E3SZ00-F1
#
_cell.length_a   1.000
_cell.length_b   1.000
_cell.length_c   1.000
_cell.angle_alpha   90.00
_cell.angle_beta   90.00
_cell.angle_gamma   90.00
#
_symmetry.space_group_name_H-M   'P 1'
#
loop_
_entity.id
_entity.type
_entity.pdbx_description
1 polymer ?
#
loop_
_entity_poly.entity_id
_entity_poly.type
_entity_poly.pdbx_seq_one_letter_code
_entity_poly.pdbx_strand_id
1 'polypeptide(L)'
;MKQIFARGILLLLQFLFFLTLIILFIARQQRLSPELEILHLQDCQLPCWIGIVPGKTTIGEAETLLRSTYRLAEYDYTLGHNPFEGTDWLTITRRQDGAYLIINFNRAETAADQTEDTIISQITIGCGISGHIRLGDWAILLGKPQALSITWGNHYASPNVLYYSQGVRLTLDQVDNFVISGWDSPASSLSIFYDLNAQYPSSYMVPWKGWTTTYKDKLLALMLP
;
A
#
# COMPACT_ATOMS: atom_id res chain seq x y z
N MET A 1 -8.11 -46.34 -35.32
CA MET A 1 -6.97 -45.75 -34.58
C MET A 1 -6.95 -44.21 -34.62
N LYS A 2 -6.92 -43.56 -35.80
CA LYS A 2 -6.90 -42.08 -35.93
C LYS A 2 -8.08 -41.35 -35.23
N GLN A 3 -9.30 -41.89 -35.32
CA GLN A 3 -10.48 -41.28 -34.69
C GLN A 3 -10.46 -41.36 -33.16
N ILE A 4 -9.93 -42.45 -32.58
CA ILE A 4 -9.78 -42.61 -31.13
C ILE A 4 -8.73 -41.62 -30.61
N PHE A 5 -7.63 -41.46 -31.34
CA PHE A 5 -6.58 -40.51 -31.02
C PHE A 5 -7.07 -39.05 -31.07
N ALA A 6 -7.84 -38.66 -32.10
CA ALA A 6 -8.41 -37.31 -32.21
C ALA A 6 -9.41 -36.98 -31.09
N ARG A 7 -10.25 -37.94 -30.67
CA ARG A 7 -11.17 -37.77 -29.53
C ARG A 7 -10.42 -37.61 -28.21
N GLY A 8 -9.32 -38.36 -28.03
CA GLY A 8 -8.46 -38.22 -26.84
C GLY A 8 -7.85 -36.82 -26.73
N ILE A 9 -7.36 -36.27 -27.84
CA ILE A 9 -6.79 -34.90 -27.86
C ILE A 9 -7.86 -33.85 -27.56
N LEU A 10 -9.06 -33.97 -28.13
CA LEU A 10 -10.14 -33.01 -27.88
C LEU A 10 -10.56 -32.98 -26.40
N LEU A 11 -10.70 -34.15 -25.78
CA LEU A 11 -11.03 -34.27 -24.36
C LEU A 11 -9.93 -33.68 -23.46
N LEU A 12 -8.66 -33.89 -23.81
CA LEU A 12 -7.53 -33.31 -23.09
C LEU A 12 -7.54 -31.77 -23.17
N LEU A 13 -7.77 -31.20 -24.35
CA LEU A 13 -7.84 -29.74 -24.53
C LEU A 13 -9.01 -29.10 -23.76
N GLN A 14 -10.18 -29.75 -23.77
CA GLN A 14 -11.33 -29.30 -22.97
C GLN A 14 -11.01 -29.34 -21.47
N PHE A 15 -10.40 -30.43 -20.99
CA PHE A 15 -9.99 -30.55 -19.60
C PHE A 15 -9.00 -29.46 -19.19
N LEU A 16 -7.97 -29.18 -20.01
CA LEU A 16 -7.02 -28.10 -19.76
C LEU A 16 -7.69 -26.72 -19.73
N PHE A 17 -8.64 -26.47 -20.64
CA PHE A 17 -9.40 -25.23 -20.65
C PHE A 17 -10.22 -25.04 -19.36
N PHE A 18 -10.96 -26.07 -18.92
CA PHE A 18 -11.70 -26.00 -17.65
C PHE A 18 -10.76 -25.81 -16.45
N LEU A 19 -9.62 -26.50 -16.42
CA LEU A 19 -8.62 -26.33 -15.37
C LEU A 19 -8.12 -24.87 -15.29
N THR A 20 -7.80 -24.25 -16.43
CA THR A 20 -7.36 -22.84 -16.47
C THR A 20 -8.45 -21.88 -15.99
N LEU A 21 -9.71 -22.12 -16.34
CA LEU A 21 -10.83 -21.30 -15.86
C LEU A 21 -11.02 -21.44 -14.34
N ILE A 22 -10.92 -22.65 -13.80
CA ILE A 22 -11.02 -22.88 -12.35
C ILE A 22 -9.88 -22.17 -11.62
N ILE A 23 -8.64 -22.27 -12.11
CA ILE A 23 -7.50 -21.58 -11.51
C ILE A 23 -7.69 -20.06 -11.55
N LEU A 24 -8.14 -19.50 -12.67
CA LEU A 24 -8.43 -18.06 -12.79
C LEU A 24 -9.57 -17.63 -11.86
N PHE A 25 -10.58 -18.48 -11.67
CA PHE A 25 -11.69 -18.21 -10.77
C PHE A 25 -11.26 -18.22 -9.30
N ILE A 26 -10.49 -19.23 -8.88
CA ILE A 26 -9.94 -19.31 -7.51
C ILE A 26 -8.98 -18.15 -7.24
N ALA A 27 -8.13 -17.79 -8.19
CA ALA A 27 -7.22 -16.65 -8.07
C ALA A 27 -7.98 -15.32 -7.88
N ARG A 28 -9.17 -15.17 -8.50
CA ARG A 28 -10.04 -14.01 -8.27
C ARG A 28 -10.77 -14.03 -6.93
N GLN A 29 -10.96 -15.22 -6.34
CA GLN A 29 -11.64 -15.39 -5.06
C GLN A 29 -10.68 -15.42 -3.86
N GLN A 30 -9.38 -15.21 -4.07
CA GLN A 30 -8.45 -15.07 -2.95
C GLN A 30 -8.89 -13.85 -2.14
N ARG A 31 -9.63 -14.11 -1.05
CA ARG A 31 -10.08 -13.07 -0.13
C ARG A 31 -8.83 -12.32 0.32
N LEU A 32 -8.93 -11.00 0.29
CA LEU A 32 -7.92 -10.15 0.91
C LEU A 32 -7.73 -10.62 2.34
N SER A 33 -6.49 -10.55 2.81
CA SER A 33 -6.20 -10.77 4.21
C SER A 33 -7.11 -9.82 5.03
N PRO A 34 -7.70 -10.28 6.15
CA PRO A 34 -8.50 -9.41 7.03
C PRO A 34 -7.79 -8.09 7.38
N GLU A 35 -6.45 -8.13 7.34
CA GLU A 35 -5.52 -7.01 7.44
C GLU A 35 -5.72 -5.94 6.37
N LEU A 36 -5.93 -6.33 5.12
CA LEU A 36 -6.15 -5.42 4.00
C LEU A 36 -7.60 -4.96 3.89
N GLU A 37 -8.54 -5.71 4.46
CA GLU A 37 -9.97 -5.38 4.43
C GLU A 37 -10.27 -4.08 5.17
N ILE A 38 -9.68 -3.88 6.36
CA ILE A 38 -9.85 -2.64 7.14
C ILE A 38 -9.32 -1.40 6.40
N LEU A 39 -8.45 -1.56 5.40
CA LEU A 39 -7.94 -0.44 4.63
C LEU A 39 -8.90 0.06 3.56
N HIS A 40 -9.99 -0.65 3.23
CA HIS A 40 -10.99 -0.17 2.26
C HIS A 40 -10.41 0.30 0.90
N LEU A 41 -9.31 -0.33 0.43
CA LEU A 41 -8.57 0.11 -0.76
C LEU A 41 -9.32 -0.10 -2.09
N GLN A 42 -10.48 -0.77 -2.05
CA GLN A 42 -11.30 -1.06 -3.22
C GLN A 42 -12.54 -0.16 -3.33
N ASP A 43 -12.79 0.70 -2.33
CA ASP A 43 -13.98 1.58 -2.29
C ASP A 43 -13.94 2.66 -3.39
N CYS A 44 -12.75 3.01 -3.86
CA CYS A 44 -12.54 3.85 -5.04
C CYS A 44 -11.20 3.55 -5.73
N GLN A 45 -11.01 4.09 -6.94
CA GLN A 45 -9.76 3.92 -7.68
C GLN A 45 -8.66 4.83 -7.12
N LEU A 46 -7.55 4.23 -6.68
CA LEU A 46 -6.36 4.98 -6.24
C LEU A 46 -5.93 6.04 -7.28
N PRO A 47 -5.47 7.24 -6.85
CA PRO A 47 -5.08 7.61 -5.49
C PRO A 47 -6.24 8.04 -4.57
N CYS A 48 -7.51 7.84 -4.96
CA CYS A 48 -8.61 7.97 -4.01
C CYS A 48 -8.56 6.87 -2.95
N TRP A 49 -8.81 7.23 -1.69
CA TRP A 49 -8.98 6.30 -0.58
C TRP A 49 -10.25 6.65 0.20
N ILE A 50 -11.23 5.74 0.27
CA ILE A 50 -12.54 5.95 0.94
C ILE A 50 -13.26 7.27 0.58
N GLY A 51 -13.05 7.76 -0.65
CA GLY A 51 -13.57 9.05 -1.12
C GLY A 51 -12.65 10.26 -0.86
N ILE A 52 -11.59 10.10 -0.07
CA ILE A 52 -10.54 11.12 0.14
C ILE A 52 -9.63 11.12 -1.08
N VAL A 53 -9.56 12.25 -1.77
CA VAL A 53 -8.74 12.45 -2.97
C VAL A 53 -7.65 13.47 -2.65
N PRO A 54 -6.36 13.04 -2.57
CA PRO A 54 -5.26 13.97 -2.41
C PRO A 54 -5.25 15.06 -3.49
N GLY A 55 -4.92 16.29 -3.10
CA GLY A 55 -4.96 17.51 -3.90
C GLY A 55 -6.34 18.12 -4.06
N LYS A 56 -7.39 17.52 -3.46
CA LYS A 56 -8.77 18.01 -3.57
C LYS A 56 -9.52 18.03 -2.23
N THR A 57 -9.44 16.95 -1.46
CA THR A 57 -10.17 16.81 -0.21
C THR A 57 -9.47 17.59 0.91
N THR A 58 -10.24 18.33 1.71
CA THR A 58 -9.70 18.99 2.91
C THR A 58 -9.64 18.02 4.09
N ILE A 59 -8.92 18.39 5.15
CA ILE A 59 -8.85 17.58 6.37
C ILE A 59 -10.23 17.39 7.00
N GLY A 60 -11.05 18.44 7.12
CA GLY A 60 -12.40 18.36 7.71
C GLY A 60 -13.35 17.46 6.91
N GLU A 61 -13.27 17.50 5.57
CA GLU A 61 -13.99 16.56 4.70
C GLU A 61 -13.51 15.12 4.91
N ALA A 62 -12.20 14.91 5.00
CA ALA A 62 -11.61 13.60 5.23
C ALA A 62 -12.01 13.00 6.58
N GLU A 63 -12.03 13.79 7.65
CA GLU A 63 -12.52 13.35 8.95
C GLU A 63 -13.99 12.92 8.91
N THR A 64 -14.82 13.65 8.17
CA THR A 64 -16.23 13.29 7.96
C THR A 64 -16.34 11.95 7.22
N LEU A 65 -15.56 11.77 6.15
CA LEU A 65 -15.51 10.51 5.40
C LEU A 65 -15.05 9.34 6.27
N LEU A 66 -13.98 9.52 7.06
CA LEU A 66 -13.48 8.52 8.00
C LEU A 66 -14.55 8.09 9.00
N ARG A 67 -15.26 9.04 9.62
CA ARG A 67 -16.36 8.77 10.56
C ARG A 67 -17.54 8.04 9.91
N SER A 68 -17.81 8.33 8.63
CA SER A 68 -18.89 7.68 7.89
C SER A 68 -18.55 6.24 7.49
N THR A 69 -17.29 5.98 7.13
CA THR A 69 -16.79 4.67 6.70
C THR A 69 -16.59 3.75 7.90
N TYR A 70 -15.89 4.21 8.95
CA TYR A 70 -15.55 3.41 10.13
C TYR A 70 -16.52 3.66 11.29
N ARG A 71 -17.75 3.17 11.19
CA ARG A 71 -18.82 3.52 12.16
C ARG A 71 -18.45 3.25 13.62
N LEU A 72 -18.83 4.18 14.53
CA LEU A 72 -18.51 4.11 15.98
C LEU A 72 -19.00 2.85 16.71
N ALA A 73 -20.03 2.18 16.17
CA ALA A 73 -20.52 0.91 16.71
C ALA A 73 -19.50 -0.23 16.55
N GLU A 74 -18.64 -0.14 15.54
CA GLU A 74 -17.68 -1.19 15.16
C GLU A 74 -16.23 -0.77 15.43
N TYR A 75 -15.96 0.54 15.52
CA TYR A 75 -14.63 1.11 15.65
C TYR A 75 -14.50 2.11 16.80
N ASP A 76 -13.34 2.12 17.44
CA ASP A 76 -12.89 3.14 18.38
C ASP A 76 -11.97 4.14 17.66
N TYR A 77 -11.99 5.40 18.13
CA TYR A 77 -11.20 6.50 17.57
C TYR A 77 -10.36 7.17 18.65
N THR A 78 -9.08 7.37 18.39
CA THR A 78 -8.23 8.21 19.23
C THR A 78 -7.45 9.20 18.39
N LEU A 79 -7.42 10.45 18.82
CA LEU A 79 -6.57 11.49 18.24
C LEU A 79 -5.33 11.62 19.12
N GLY A 80 -4.15 11.55 18.51
CA GLY A 80 -2.89 11.86 19.18
C GLY A 80 -2.18 12.99 18.45
N HIS A 81 -1.45 13.79 19.22
CA HIS A 81 -0.64 14.89 18.71
C HIS A 81 0.83 14.61 18.98
N ASN A 82 1.68 14.71 17.96
CA ASN A 82 3.13 14.70 18.14
C ASN A 82 3.65 16.14 18.28
N PRO A 83 4.01 16.60 19.49
CA PRO A 83 4.55 17.95 19.64
C PRO A 83 5.92 18.11 18.98
N PHE A 84 6.64 17.02 18.70
CA PHE A 84 7.97 17.07 18.08
C PHE A 84 7.92 17.08 16.55
N GLU A 85 6.95 16.38 15.96
CA GLU A 85 6.73 16.37 14.50
C GLU A 85 5.71 17.44 14.07
N GLY A 86 4.95 18.02 15.00
CA GLY A 86 3.87 18.98 14.71
C GLY A 86 2.76 18.35 13.88
N THR A 87 2.53 17.05 14.06
CA THR A 87 1.58 16.26 13.27
C THR A 87 0.56 15.60 14.16
N ASP A 88 -0.70 15.69 13.76
CA ASP A 88 -1.78 14.90 14.33
C ASP A 88 -1.90 13.55 13.64
N TRP A 89 -2.19 12.52 14.43
CA TRP A 89 -2.56 11.21 13.92
C TRP A 89 -3.90 10.76 14.47
N LEU A 90 -4.70 10.17 13.59
CA LEU A 90 -5.94 9.50 13.95
C LEU A 90 -5.69 8.00 14.01
N THR A 91 -5.96 7.39 15.16
CA THR A 91 -6.01 5.92 15.28
C THR A 91 -7.45 5.45 15.19
N ILE A 92 -7.72 4.50 14.30
CA ILE A 92 -9.01 3.81 14.17
C ILE A 92 -8.79 2.35 14.53
N THR A 93 -9.48 1.85 15.55
CA THR A 93 -9.32 0.47 16.05
C THR A 93 -10.62 -0.30 15.95
N ARG A 94 -10.62 -1.44 15.27
CA ARG A 94 -11.76 -2.35 15.15
C ARG A 94 -12.00 -3.06 16.48
N ARG A 95 -13.21 -2.93 17.03
CA ARG A 95 -13.57 -3.48 18.35
C ARG A 95 -13.50 -5.01 18.42
N GLN A 96 -13.76 -5.69 17.30
CA GLN A 96 -13.90 -7.14 17.25
C GLN A 96 -12.59 -7.88 17.56
N ASP A 97 -11.46 -7.38 17.03
CA ASP A 97 -10.17 -8.07 17.05
C ASP A 97 -8.98 -7.16 17.39
N GLY A 98 -9.22 -5.86 17.62
CA GLY A 98 -8.18 -4.90 17.96
C GLY A 98 -7.33 -4.46 16.77
N ALA A 99 -7.70 -4.83 15.54
CA ALA A 99 -6.99 -4.36 14.35
C ALA A 99 -7.07 -2.85 14.24
N TYR A 100 -5.95 -2.18 13.94
CA TYR A 100 -5.95 -0.72 13.91
C TYR A 100 -5.22 -0.11 12.72
N LEU A 101 -5.65 1.11 12.38
CA LEU A 101 -5.03 2.02 11.43
C LEU A 101 -4.52 3.25 12.19
N ILE A 102 -3.32 3.73 11.85
CA ILE A 102 -2.81 5.04 12.27
C ILE A 102 -2.69 5.88 11.01
N ILE A 103 -3.45 6.96 10.95
CA ILE A 103 -3.59 7.82 9.76
C ILE A 103 -2.97 9.18 10.08
N ASN A 104 -2.12 9.68 9.19
CA ASN A 104 -1.60 11.05 9.21
C ASN A 104 -1.86 11.70 7.86
N PHE A 105 -2.26 12.97 7.87
CA PHE A 105 -2.33 13.79 6.68
C PHE A 105 -1.12 14.71 6.58
N ASN A 106 -0.57 14.84 5.37
CA ASN A 106 0.53 15.75 5.03
C ASN A 106 1.77 15.62 5.93
N ARG A 107 2.07 14.41 6.41
CA ARG A 107 3.19 14.14 7.35
C ARG A 107 4.54 14.69 6.87
N ALA A 108 4.81 14.69 5.56
CA ALA A 108 6.06 15.18 4.99
C ALA A 108 6.13 16.71 4.84
N GLU A 109 4.97 17.40 4.84
CA GLU A 109 4.93 18.86 4.86
C GLU A 109 5.04 19.29 6.32
N THR A 110 6.26 19.64 6.73
CA THR A 110 6.60 20.13 8.08
C THR A 110 5.49 20.98 8.68
N ALA A 111 4.82 20.46 9.72
CA ALA A 111 4.28 21.14 10.90
C ALA A 111 3.65 22.54 10.72
N ALA A 112 3.17 22.91 9.54
CA ALA A 112 2.34 24.10 9.38
C ALA A 112 1.04 23.80 10.09
N ASP A 113 0.50 24.77 10.85
CA ASP A 113 -0.77 24.63 11.57
C ASP A 113 -1.86 24.16 10.61
N GLN A 114 -2.10 22.85 10.57
CA GLN A 114 -3.11 22.25 9.72
C GLN A 114 -4.47 22.60 10.29
N THR A 115 -5.37 23.05 9.42
CA THR A 115 -6.76 23.35 9.76
C THR A 115 -7.69 22.40 9.02
N GLU A 116 -8.97 22.39 9.40
CA GLU A 116 -10.00 21.62 8.69
C GLU A 116 -10.10 21.98 7.20
N ASP A 117 -9.71 23.19 6.80
CA ASP A 117 -9.71 23.66 5.40
C ASP A 117 -8.43 23.29 4.64
N THR A 118 -7.42 22.74 5.32
CA THR A 118 -6.15 22.37 4.69
C THR A 118 -6.36 21.23 3.69
N ILE A 119 -5.88 21.41 2.46
CA ILE A 119 -5.96 20.39 1.42
C ILE A 119 -4.95 19.28 1.70
N ILE A 120 -5.40 18.03 1.63
CA ILE A 120 -4.55 16.86 1.81
C ILE A 120 -3.71 16.65 0.56
N SER A 121 -2.39 16.76 0.65
CA SER A 121 -1.44 16.38 -0.41
C SER A 121 -0.94 14.94 -0.27
N GLN A 122 -0.97 14.39 0.94
CA GLN A 122 -0.50 13.05 1.27
C GLN A 122 -1.34 12.41 2.38
N ILE A 123 -1.65 11.13 2.24
CA ILE A 123 -2.23 10.29 3.28
C ILE A 123 -1.20 9.23 3.65
N THR A 124 -0.81 9.13 4.92
CA THR A 124 0.04 8.05 5.42
C THR A 124 -0.75 7.16 6.37
N ILE A 125 -0.78 5.86 6.09
CA ILE A 125 -1.53 4.87 6.85
C ILE A 125 -0.54 3.81 7.34
N GLY A 126 -0.30 3.77 8.65
CA GLY A 126 0.26 2.62 9.32
C GLY A 126 -0.85 1.65 9.69
N CYS A 127 -0.60 0.34 9.63
CA CYS A 127 -1.53 -0.68 10.08
C CYS A 127 -0.86 -1.56 11.11
N GLY A 128 -1.56 -1.88 12.19
CA GLY A 128 -1.05 -2.79 13.22
C GLY A 128 -2.04 -3.87 13.56
N ILE A 129 -1.59 -5.09 13.34
CA ILE A 129 -2.23 -6.37 13.66
C ILE A 129 -1.11 -7.41 13.78
N SER A 130 -1.42 -8.56 14.37
CA SER A 130 -0.49 -9.63 14.73
C SER A 130 0.35 -10.21 13.57
N GLY A 131 0.12 -9.78 12.32
CA GLY A 131 0.96 -10.07 11.16
C GLY A 131 1.22 -8.82 10.32
N HIS A 132 2.47 -8.58 9.93
CA HIS A 132 2.82 -7.54 8.97
C HIS A 132 2.27 -7.90 7.59
N ILE A 133 1.58 -6.95 6.94
CA ILE A 133 1.11 -7.11 5.55
C ILE A 133 2.33 -7.21 4.64
N ARG A 134 2.42 -8.28 3.84
CA ARG A 134 3.59 -8.53 3.00
C ARG A 134 3.41 -7.89 1.63
N LEU A 135 4.53 -7.64 0.95
CA LEU A 135 4.51 -7.12 -0.42
C LEU A 135 3.68 -7.97 -1.39
N GLY A 136 3.62 -9.29 -1.18
CA GLY A 136 2.78 -10.18 -1.97
C GLY A 136 1.29 -9.84 -1.86
N ASP A 137 0.82 -9.52 -0.65
CA ASP A 137 -0.58 -9.14 -0.41
C ASP A 137 -0.89 -7.80 -1.11
N TRP A 138 0.02 -6.85 -1.00
CA TRP A 138 -0.08 -5.58 -1.73
C TRP A 138 -0.05 -5.75 -3.24
N ALA A 139 0.73 -6.71 -3.76
CA ALA A 139 0.82 -6.95 -5.19
C ALA A 139 -0.46 -7.53 -5.80
N ILE A 140 -1.29 -8.21 -5.00
CA ILE A 140 -2.63 -8.65 -5.42
C ILE A 140 -3.52 -7.42 -5.69
N LEU A 141 -3.40 -6.37 -4.88
CA LEU A 141 -4.19 -5.14 -5.00
C LEU A 141 -3.64 -4.15 -6.02
N LEU A 142 -2.34 -3.88 -5.95
CA LEU A 142 -1.69 -2.79 -6.67
C LEU A 142 -0.99 -3.26 -7.96
N GLY A 143 -0.83 -4.58 -8.12
CA GLY A 143 -0.05 -5.18 -9.19
C GLY A 143 1.45 -5.16 -8.91
N LYS A 144 2.25 -5.09 -9.98
CA LYS A 144 3.71 -5.08 -9.88
C LYS A 144 4.23 -3.67 -9.60
N PRO A 145 5.25 -3.52 -8.74
CA PRO A 145 5.93 -2.25 -8.56
C PRO A 145 6.56 -1.72 -9.84
N GLN A 146 6.67 -0.40 -9.94
CA GLN A 146 7.38 0.27 -11.03
C GLN A 146 8.82 0.58 -10.62
N ALA A 147 9.04 0.93 -9.36
CA ALA A 147 10.35 1.31 -8.86
C ALA A 147 10.51 1.05 -7.36
N LEU A 148 11.74 1.21 -6.90
CA LEU A 148 12.13 1.23 -5.50
C LEU A 148 12.76 2.59 -5.18
N SER A 149 12.66 3.03 -3.92
CA SER A 149 13.36 4.22 -3.45
C SER A 149 13.78 4.04 -1.99
N ILE A 150 14.34 5.09 -1.40
CA ILE A 150 14.61 5.16 0.03
C ILE A 150 13.88 6.37 0.61
N THR A 151 13.31 6.20 1.80
CA THR A 151 12.88 7.32 2.65
C THR A 151 13.85 7.43 3.81
N TRP A 152 14.24 8.66 4.10
CA TRP A 152 15.15 8.98 5.20
C TRP A 152 14.36 9.42 6.42
N GLY A 153 14.65 8.81 7.55
CA GLY A 153 14.35 9.36 8.87
C GLY A 153 15.60 9.99 9.49
N ASN A 154 15.45 10.59 10.66
CA ASN A 154 16.55 11.27 11.35
C ASN A 154 17.76 10.36 11.66
N HIS A 155 17.52 9.05 11.87
CA HIS A 155 18.57 8.08 12.24
C HIS A 155 18.46 6.74 11.54
N TYR A 156 17.59 6.63 10.53
CA TYR A 156 17.33 5.36 9.84
C TYR A 156 16.93 5.62 8.40
N ALA A 157 17.06 4.61 7.56
CA ALA A 157 16.54 4.66 6.21
C ALA A 157 15.72 3.40 5.92
N SER A 158 14.57 3.62 5.29
CA SER A 158 13.64 2.54 4.95
C SER A 158 13.54 2.45 3.43
N PRO A 159 13.71 1.24 2.84
CA PRO A 159 13.40 1.06 1.45
C PRO A 159 11.90 1.21 1.21
N ASN A 160 11.55 1.73 0.04
CA ASN A 160 10.16 1.82 -0.40
C ASN A 160 9.96 1.10 -1.72
N VAL A 161 8.70 0.75 -1.95
CA VAL A 161 8.18 0.26 -3.22
C VAL A 161 7.21 1.28 -3.78
N LEU A 162 7.42 1.69 -5.04
CA LEU A 162 6.69 2.77 -5.69
C LEU A 162 5.73 2.25 -6.75
N TYR A 163 4.49 2.73 -6.65
CA TYR A 163 3.36 2.44 -7.51
C TYR A 163 2.86 3.72 -8.20
N TYR A 164 3.66 4.25 -9.14
CA TYR A 164 3.41 5.55 -9.78
C TYR A 164 2.02 5.69 -10.43
N SER A 165 1.52 4.65 -11.08
CA SER A 165 0.20 4.72 -11.72
C SER A 165 -0.96 4.85 -10.72
N GLN A 166 -0.73 4.52 -9.45
CA GLN A 166 -1.70 4.59 -8.37
C GLN A 166 -1.40 5.74 -7.40
N GLY A 167 -0.30 6.48 -7.59
CA GLY A 167 0.14 7.50 -6.64
C GLY A 167 0.51 6.92 -5.26
N VAL A 168 1.00 5.68 -5.20
CA VAL A 168 1.22 4.94 -3.94
C VAL A 168 2.69 4.65 -3.68
N ARG A 169 3.09 4.77 -2.41
CA ARG A 169 4.37 4.27 -1.85
C ARG A 169 4.07 3.30 -0.73
N LEU A 170 4.74 2.16 -0.71
CA LEU A 170 4.81 1.29 0.47
C LEU A 170 6.18 1.44 1.12
N THR A 171 6.21 1.76 2.40
CA THR A 171 7.45 1.76 3.20
C THR A 171 7.64 0.35 3.75
N LEU A 172 8.84 -0.21 3.60
CA LEU A 172 9.12 -1.58 4.06
C LEU A 172 9.73 -1.59 5.46
N ASP A 173 9.35 -2.61 6.23
CA ASP A 173 9.94 -2.91 7.53
C ASP A 173 11.26 -3.68 7.36
N GLN A 174 12.23 -2.99 6.75
CA GLN A 174 13.58 -3.48 6.44
C GLN A 174 14.60 -2.36 6.71
N VAL A 175 14.50 -1.78 7.90
CA VAL A 175 15.35 -0.67 8.33
C VAL A 175 16.84 -1.07 8.21
N ASP A 176 17.60 -0.22 7.53
CA ASP A 176 19.08 -0.25 7.39
C ASP A 176 19.72 -1.47 6.70
N ASN A 177 19.00 -2.57 6.46
CA ASN A 177 19.57 -3.72 5.72
C ASN A 177 19.37 -3.58 4.20
N PHE A 178 18.30 -2.92 3.75
CA PHE A 178 17.91 -2.74 2.33
C PHE A 178 17.81 -4.04 1.50
N VAL A 179 17.75 -5.19 2.16
CA VAL A 179 17.60 -6.49 1.52
C VAL A 179 16.11 -6.73 1.27
N ILE A 180 15.68 -6.40 0.05
CA ILE A 180 14.34 -6.71 -0.45
C ILE A 180 14.48 -7.94 -1.34
N SER A 181 14.22 -9.12 -0.77
CA SER A 181 14.49 -10.40 -1.42
C SER A 181 13.27 -11.02 -2.10
N GLY A 182 12.07 -10.45 -1.92
CA GLY A 182 10.88 -10.94 -2.60
C GLY A 182 9.57 -10.41 -2.05
N TRP A 183 8.50 -11.11 -2.41
CA TRP A 183 7.13 -10.79 -2.01
C TRP A 183 6.86 -10.97 -0.52
N ASP A 184 7.76 -11.64 0.21
CA ASP A 184 7.62 -11.86 1.65
C ASP A 184 8.05 -10.67 2.51
N SER A 185 8.63 -9.63 1.92
CA SER A 185 9.06 -8.45 2.67
C SER A 185 7.85 -7.74 3.31
N PRO A 186 7.87 -7.51 4.64
CA PRO A 186 6.80 -6.79 5.33
C PRO A 186 6.79 -5.30 4.96
N ALA A 187 5.59 -4.75 4.79
CA ALA A 187 5.37 -3.30 4.67
C ALA A 187 4.95 -2.74 6.03
N SER A 188 5.56 -1.63 6.44
CA SER A 188 5.24 -0.92 7.68
C SER A 188 4.12 0.10 7.49
N SER A 189 4.03 0.72 6.30
CA SER A 189 3.02 1.73 6.01
C SER A 189 2.75 1.87 4.52
N LEU A 190 1.52 2.31 4.24
CA LEU A 190 1.07 2.80 2.95
C LEU A 190 1.10 4.33 2.95
N SER A 191 1.50 4.93 1.84
CA SER A 191 1.34 6.36 1.61
C SER A 191 0.73 6.60 0.24
N ILE A 192 -0.25 7.49 0.18
CA ILE A 192 -1.01 7.86 -1.02
C ILE A 192 -0.79 9.34 -1.27
N PHE A 193 -0.38 9.71 -2.48
CA PHE A 193 0.05 11.06 -2.82
C PHE A 193 -0.83 11.67 -3.89
N TYR A 194 -0.97 12.98 -3.84
CA TYR A 194 -1.50 13.78 -4.95
C TYR A 194 -0.60 13.66 -6.18
N ASP A 195 0.71 13.85 -6.00
CA ASP A 195 1.72 13.70 -7.05
C ASP A 195 2.94 12.94 -6.52
N LEU A 196 2.96 11.62 -6.74
CA LEU A 196 4.10 10.79 -6.37
C LEU A 196 5.34 11.11 -7.21
N ASN A 197 5.19 11.53 -8.47
CA ASN A 197 6.33 11.82 -9.35
C ASN A 197 7.08 13.07 -8.91
N ALA A 198 6.36 14.08 -8.41
CA ALA A 198 6.97 15.26 -7.81
C ALA A 198 7.83 14.90 -6.58
N GLN A 199 7.37 13.96 -5.75
CA GLN A 199 8.11 13.56 -4.54
C GLN A 199 9.22 12.54 -4.78
N TYR A 200 9.06 11.69 -5.79
CA TYR A 200 10.07 10.71 -6.18
C TYR A 200 10.38 10.84 -7.67
N PRO A 201 11.16 11.87 -8.07
CA PRO A 201 11.58 11.97 -9.45
C PRO A 201 12.56 10.84 -9.81
N SER A 202 12.81 10.65 -11.10
CA SER A 202 13.60 9.52 -11.61
C SER A 202 15.02 9.41 -11.04
N SER A 203 15.59 10.50 -10.50
CA SER A 203 16.89 10.51 -9.83
C SER A 203 16.88 9.89 -8.42
N TYR A 204 15.71 9.72 -7.79
CA TYR A 204 15.55 9.19 -6.43
C TYR A 204 14.97 7.77 -6.43
N MET A 205 15.07 7.06 -7.55
CA MET A 205 14.47 5.75 -7.69
C MET A 205 15.33 4.77 -8.49
N VAL A 206 15.15 3.50 -8.19
CA VAL A 206 15.71 2.38 -8.95
C VAL A 206 14.56 1.66 -9.63
N PRO A 207 14.50 1.61 -10.98
CA PRO A 207 13.45 0.88 -11.69
C PRO A 207 13.40 -0.58 -11.25
N TRP A 208 12.20 -1.07 -10.93
CA TRP A 208 11.99 -2.45 -10.53
C TRP A 208 12.01 -3.36 -11.75
N LYS A 209 12.83 -4.41 -11.70
CA LYS A 209 13.05 -5.40 -12.77
C LYS A 209 12.75 -6.82 -12.32
N GLY A 210 11.94 -6.99 -11.26
CA GLY A 210 11.67 -8.28 -10.64
C GLY A 210 12.59 -8.59 -9.44
N TRP A 211 12.29 -9.67 -8.73
CA TRP A 211 13.05 -10.12 -7.55
C TRP A 211 14.24 -11.04 -7.87
N THR A 212 14.63 -11.14 -9.14
CA THR A 212 15.79 -11.93 -9.59
C THR A 212 17.13 -11.20 -9.40
N THR A 213 17.09 -9.94 -8.96
CA THR A 213 18.24 -9.06 -8.74
C THR A 213 18.18 -8.53 -7.31
N THR A 214 19.34 -8.41 -6.67
CA THR A 214 19.46 -7.65 -5.42
C THR A 214 19.43 -6.16 -5.72
N TYR A 215 18.79 -5.37 -4.86
CA TYR A 215 18.69 -3.91 -5.03
C TYR A 215 19.53 -3.12 -4.04
N LYS A 216 20.14 -3.79 -3.05
CA LYS A 216 20.88 -3.17 -1.94
C LYS A 216 21.87 -2.11 -2.42
N ASP A 217 22.84 -2.46 -3.27
CA ASP A 217 23.87 -1.51 -3.69
C ASP A 217 23.30 -0.33 -4.50
N LYS A 218 22.25 -0.57 -5.29
CA LYS A 218 21.59 0.50 -6.06
C LYS A 218 20.80 1.45 -5.15
N LEU A 219 20.15 0.90 -4.13
CA LEU A 219 19.44 1.68 -3.11
C LEU A 219 20.47 2.47 -2.28
N LEU A 220 21.55 1.83 -1.82
CA LEU A 220 22.65 2.52 -1.14
C LEU A 220 23.29 3.60 -2.01
N ALA A 221 23.35 3.45 -3.33
CA ALA A 221 23.83 4.50 -4.23
C ALA A 221 22.90 5.73 -4.28
N LEU A 222 21.60 5.58 -3.97
CA LEU A 222 20.71 6.73 -3.76
C LEU A 222 21.01 7.45 -2.43
N MET A 223 21.78 6.82 -1.53
CA MET A 223 22.11 7.38 -0.23
C MET A 223 23.32 8.31 -0.24
N LEU A 224 24.20 8.14 -1.21
CA LEU A 224 25.48 8.83 -1.31
C LEU A 224 25.32 9.94 -2.35
N PRO A 225 25.33 11.23 -1.96
CA PRO A 225 25.36 12.33 -2.92
C PRO A 225 26.63 12.32 -3.78
#